data_AF-A0A4U2Q5S6-F1
#
_entry.id   AF-A0A4U2Q5S6-F1
#
_cell.length_a   1.000
_cell.length_b   1.000
_cell.length_c   1.000
_cell.angle_alpha   90.00
_cell.angle_beta   90.00
_cell.angle_gamma   90.00
#
_symmetry.space_group_name_H-M   'P 1'
#
loop_
_entity.id
_entity.type
_entity.pdbx_description
1 polymer ?
#
loop_
_entity_poly.entity_id
_entity_poly.type
_entity_poly.pdbx_seq_one_letter_code
_entity_poly.pdbx_strand_id
1 'polypeptide(L)' 'MIPFHKTWPYDIVMGDVYVQSCPFCDQENVLLPLKPKELKLIHEGMKKLLVFPCCHSRITLVDCDNDYLLSDTTLRHH' A
#
# COMPACT_ATOMS: atom_id res chain seq x y z
N MET A 1 16.98 5.55 3.39
CA MET A 1 16.11 6.60 2.81
C MET A 1 15.20 5.92 1.81
N ILE A 2 13.89 5.93 2.04
CA ILE A 2 12.91 5.29 1.17
C ILE A 2 12.67 6.19 -0.06
N PRO A 3 12.66 5.66 -1.29
CA PRO A 3 12.32 6.44 -2.47
C PRO A 3 10.85 6.85 -2.44
N PHE A 4 10.57 8.15 -2.23
CA PHE A 4 9.21 8.69 -2.14
C PHE A 4 8.31 8.33 -3.34
N HIS A 5 8.88 8.24 -4.54
CA HIS A 5 8.16 7.87 -5.77
C HIS A 5 7.59 6.44 -5.75
N LYS A 6 8.05 5.58 -4.84
CA LYS A 6 7.55 4.21 -4.62
C LYS A 6 6.63 4.09 -3.41
N THR A 7 6.24 5.20 -2.80
CA THR A 7 5.40 5.21 -1.61
C THR A 7 3.98 5.65 -1.90
N TRP A 8 3.03 5.08 -1.17
CA TRP A 8 1.63 5.47 -1.25
C TRP A 8 0.96 5.54 0.13
N PRO A 9 0.21 6.61 0.42
CA PRO A 9 -0.39 6.78 1.73
C PRO A 9 -1.51 5.76 1.97
N TYR A 10 -1.64 5.33 3.22
CA TYR A 10 -2.72 4.45 3.66
C TYR A 10 -3.30 4.92 5.00
N ASP A 11 -4.54 4.50 5.27
CA ASP A 11 -5.23 4.74 6.54
C ASP A 11 -5.70 3.41 7.15
N ILE A 12 -5.80 3.37 8.47
CA ILE A 12 -6.44 2.27 9.19
C ILE A 12 -7.74 2.78 9.79
N VAL A 13 -8.87 2.25 9.31
CA VAL A 13 -10.20 2.61 9.79
C VAL A 13 -10.89 1.35 10.32
N MET A 14 -11.25 1.35 11.60
CA MET A 14 -11.95 0.23 12.25
C MET A 14 -11.26 -1.14 12.07
N GLY A 15 -9.93 -1.15 11.93
CA GLY A 15 -9.14 -2.39 11.76
C GLY A 15 -8.98 -2.86 10.31
N ASP A 16 -9.46 -2.08 9.34
CA ASP A 16 -9.27 -2.29 7.92
C ASP A 16 -8.32 -1.25 7.33
N VAL A 17 -7.57 -1.63 6.30
CA VAL A 17 -6.52 -0.81 5.69
C VAL A 17 -7.02 -0.27 4.35
N TYR A 18 -6.94 1.04 4.14
CA TYR A 18 -7.44 1.72 2.95
C TYR A 18 -6.37 2.59 2.32
N VAL A 19 -6.50 2.87 1.03
CA VAL A 19 -5.85 4.02 0.39
C VAL A 19 -6.93 5.04 -0.01
N GLN A 20 -6.62 6.33 0.18
CA GLN A 20 -7.55 7.41 -0.17
C GLN A 20 -7.84 7.46 -1.67
N SER A 21 -6.82 7.22 -2.50
CA SER A 21 -6.94 7.09 -3.95
C SER A 21 -6.06 5.93 -4.44
N CYS A 22 -6.50 5.17 -5.43
CA CYS A 22 -5.70 4.13 -6.06
C CYS A 22 -4.63 4.74 -6.98
N PRO A 23 -3.34 4.38 -6.86
CA PRO A 23 -2.27 4.94 -7.71
C PRO A 23 -2.34 4.53 -9.19
N PHE A 24 -3.30 3.66 -9.57
CA PHE A 24 -3.40 3.10 -10.92
C PHE A 24 -4.66 3.51 -11.68
N CYS A 25 -5.78 3.69 -10.97
CA CYS A 25 -7.07 3.97 -11.60
C CYS A 25 -7.84 5.08 -10.91
N ASP A 26 -7.20 5.78 -9.97
CA ASP A 26 -7.74 6.94 -9.23
C ASP A 26 -9.04 6.69 -8.45
N GLN A 27 -9.44 5.42 -8.27
CA GLN A 27 -10.61 5.09 -7.48
C GLN A 27 -10.36 5.49 -6.01
N GLU A 28 -11.35 6.14 -5.41
CA GLU A 28 -11.26 6.61 -4.03
C GLU A 28 -11.61 5.52 -3.01
N ASN A 29 -11.09 5.67 -1.78
CA ASN A 29 -11.44 4.88 -0.60
C ASN A 29 -11.35 3.36 -0.83
N VAL A 30 -10.22 2.90 -1.38
CA VAL A 30 -10.04 1.50 -1.76
C VAL A 30 -9.62 0.67 -0.55
N LEU A 31 -10.48 -0.25 -0.13
CA LEU A 31 -10.16 -1.27 0.86
C LEU A 31 -9.05 -2.19 0.32
N LEU A 32 -7.93 -2.25 1.02
CA LEU A 32 -6.85 -3.17 0.69
C LEU A 32 -7.09 -4.55 1.30
N PRO A 33 -6.75 -5.66 0.60
CA PRO A 33 -6.73 -7.01 1.17
C PRO A 33 -5.52 -7.21 2.10
N LEU A 34 -5.44 -6.35 3.11
CA LEU A 34 -4.35 -6.22 4.07
C LEU A 34 -4.94 -5.98 5.45
N LYS A 35 -4.45 -6.70 6.46
CA LYS A 35 -4.83 -6.49 7.86
C LYS A 35 -3.72 -5.75 8.60
N PRO A 36 -4.05 -4.94 9.64
CA PRO A 36 -3.06 -4.17 10.39
C PRO A 36 -1.91 -5.01 10.97
N LYS A 37 -2.18 -6.25 11.38
CA LYS A 37 -1.12 -7.18 11.86
C LYS A 37 -0.08 -7.51 10.79
N GLU A 38 -0.44 -7.48 9.51
CA GLU A 38 0.45 -7.76 8.40
C GLU A 38 1.35 -6.57 8.10
N LEU A 39 0.90 -5.33 8.36
CA LEU A 39 1.75 -4.13 8.26
C LEU A 39 2.98 -4.26 9.16
N LYS A 40 2.78 -4.71 10.40
CA LYS A 40 3.90 -4.96 11.33
C LYS A 40 4.91 -5.94 10.74
N LEU A 41 4.44 -7.05 10.16
CA LEU A 41 5.31 -8.05 9.56
C LEU A 41 6.05 -7.50 8.33
N ILE A 42 5.37 -6.67 7.52
CA ILE A 42 5.97 -6.01 6.36
C ILE A 42 7.09 -5.07 6.78
N HIS A 43 6.86 -4.26 7.83
CA HIS A 43 7.89 -3.40 8.41
C HIS A 43 9.09 -4.18 8.96
N GLU A 44 8.86 -5.40 9.46
CA GLU A 44 9.92 -6.33 9.91
C GLU A 44 10.62 -7.07 8.74
N GLY A 45 10.28 -6.73 7.49
CA GLY A 45 10.94 -7.23 6.28
C GLY A 45 10.17 -8.30 5.50
N MET A 46 8.94 -8.64 5.89
CA MET A 46 8.07 -9.50 5.10
C MET A 46 7.67 -8.82 3.79
N LYS A 47 7.91 -9.47 2.65
CA LYS A 47 7.37 -9.02 1.37
C LYS A 47 5.97 -9.58 1.17
N LYS A 48 5.03 -8.74 0.72
CA LYS A 48 3.64 -9.16 0.43
C LYS A 48 3.20 -8.69 -0.95
N LEU A 49 2.63 -9.60 -1.74
CA LEU A 49 1.92 -9.24 -2.97
C LEU A 49 0.58 -8.58 -2.58
N LEU A 50 0.40 -7.33 -2.97
CA LEU A 50 -0.86 -6.61 -2.85
C LEU A 50 -1.52 -6.55 -4.23
N VAL A 51 -2.78 -6.99 -4.29
CA VAL A 51 -3.64 -6.85 -5.46
C VAL A 51 -4.72 -5.84 -5.13
N PHE A 52 -4.79 -4.74 -5.88
CA PHE A 52 -5.83 -3.73 -5.71
C PHE A 52 -7.17 -4.29 -6.20
N PRO A 53 -8.23 -4.30 -5.37
CA PRO A 53 -9.51 -4.90 -5.78
C PRO A 53 -10.28 -4.06 -6.81
N CYS A 54 -9.95 -2.77 -6.95
CA CYS A 54 -10.61 -1.88 -7.90
C CYS A 54 -10.18 -2.12 -9.36
N CYS A 55 -8.90 -2.36 -9.62
CA CYS A 55 -8.34 -2.44 -10.97
C CYS A 55 -7.49 -3.69 -11.23
N HIS A 56 -7.29 -4.54 -10.22
CA HIS A 56 -6.46 -5.75 -10.28
C HIS A 56 -4.96 -5.50 -10.56
N SER A 57 -4.52 -4.24 -10.55
CA SER A 57 -3.10 -3.89 -10.51
C SER A 57 -2.44 -4.54 -9.29
N ARG A 58 -1.17 -4.94 -9.47
CA ARG A 58 -0.42 -5.69 -8.47
C ARG A 58 0.91 -5.01 -8.18
N ILE A 59 1.28 -4.98 -6.91
CA ILE A 59 2.57 -4.49 -6.44
C ILE A 59 3.11 -5.42 -5.36
N THR A 60 4.42 -5.45 -5.19
CA THR A 60 5.01 -6.07 -4.00
C THR A 60 5.24 -4.99 -2.95
N LEU A 61 4.58 -5.11 -1.81
CA LEU A 61 4.93 -4.35 -0.61
C LEU A 61 6.25 -4.89 -0.06
N VAL A 62 7.22 -4.00 0.10
CA VAL A 62 8.57 -4.34 0.57
C VAL A 62 8.90 -3.73 1.94
N ASP A 63 8.17 -2.71 2.35
CA ASP A 63 8.23 -2.07 3.67
C ASP A 63 6.94 -1.25 3.87
N CYS A 64 6.72 -0.75 5.07
CA CYS A 64 5.74 0.29 5.38
C CYS A 64 6.14 1.00 6.67
N ASP A 65 5.72 2.25 6.83
CA ASP A 65 5.76 2.95 8.11
C ASP A 65 4.34 3.18 8.64
N ASN A 66 4.13 4.22 9.44
CA ASN A 66 2.85 4.49 10.09
C ASN A 66 1.74 4.93 9.10
N ASP A 67 2.10 5.52 7.97
CA ASP A 67 1.15 6.15 7.04
C ASP A 67 1.48 5.93 5.55
N TYR A 68 2.61 5.30 5.22
CA TYR A 68 3.00 4.97 3.85
C TYR A 68 3.32 3.48 3.65
N LEU A 69 2.81 2.94 2.55
CA LEU A 69 3.23 1.67 1.98
C LEU A 69 4.41 1.91 1.05
N LEU A 70 5.44 1.06 1.09
CA LEU A 70 6.55 1.07 0.13
C LEU A 70 6.43 -0.11 -0.84
N SER A 71 6.47 0.17 -2.14
CA SER A 71 6.46 -0.85 -3.19
C SER A 71 7.80 -1.07 -3.87
N ASP A 72 7.91 -2.21 -4.57
CA ASP A 72 8.99 -2.53 -5.49
C ASP A 72 8.99 -1.66 -6.76
N THR A 73 7.81 -1.21 -7.20
CA THR A 73 7.60 -0.35 -8.37
C THR A 73 7.39 1.13 -8.01
N THR A 74 7.39 2.01 -9.02
CA THR A 74 7.01 3.41 -8.91
C THR A 74 5.48 3.53 -8.88
N LEU A 75 4.95 4.35 -7.96
CA LEU A 75 3.51 4.63 -7.81
C LEU A 75 3.16 6.08 -8.11
N ARG A 76 4.14 7.00 -8.01
CA ARG A 76 3.97 8.41 -8.35
C ARG A 76 4.70 8.68 -9.66
N HIS A 77 3.95 8.98 -10.71
CA HIS A 77 4.47 9.25 -12.06
C HIS A 77 4.69 10.75 -12.36
N HIS A 78 4.86 11.58 -11.33
CA HIS A 78 5.03 13.04 -11.45
C HIS A 78 6.49 13.48 -11.36
#